data_AF-A0A3D0NZU2-F1
#
_entry.id   AF-A0A3D0NZU2-F1
#
_cell.length_a   1.000
_cell.length_b   1.000
_cell.length_c   1.000
_cell.angle_alpha   90.00
_cell.angle_beta   90.00
_cell.angle_gamma   90.00
#
_symmetry.space_group_name_H-M   'P 1'
#
loop_
_entity.id
_entity.type
_entity.pdbx_description
1 polymer ?
#
loop_
_entity_poly.entity_id
_entity_poly.type
_entity_poly.pdbx_seq_one_letter_code
_entity_poly.pdbx_strand_id
1 'polypeptide(L)' 'MKIRVILIAALLLSLAVAANSQTPAAPTTHLKVGDAAPDFELTDTTGNKVKLSDLKGKKNVVLAFYVLAFTGG' A
#
# COMPACT_ATOMS: atom_id res chain seq x y z
N MET A 1 34.50 18.37 30.53
CA MET A 1 34.24 17.24 29.62
C MET A 1 32.77 16.76 29.62
N LYS A 2 32.05 16.77 30.75
CA LYS A 2 30.66 16.27 30.84
C LYS A 2 29.62 16.99 29.95
N ILE A 3 29.71 18.31 29.80
CA ILE A 3 28.75 19.11 29.01
C ILE A 3 28.86 18.91 27.49
N ARG A 4 30.07 18.69 26.96
CA ARG A 4 30.27 18.43 25.53
C ARG A 4 29.75 17.04 25.13
N VAL A 5 29.83 16.07 26.03
CA VAL A 5 29.30 14.71 25.83
C VAL A 5 27.77 14.71 25.83
N ILE A 6 27.13 15.50 26.71
CA ILE A 6 25.66 15.63 26.74
C ILE A 6 25.15 16.32 25.47
N LEU A 7 25.85 17.34 24.97
CA LEU A 7 25.49 18.03 23.72
C LEU A 7 25.62 17.12 22.49
N ILE A 8 26.67 16.28 22.43
CA ILE A 8 26.86 15.31 21.34
C ILE A 8 25.80 14.21 21.42
N ALA A 9 25.48 13.71 22.63
CA ALA A 9 24.43 12.71 22.81
C ALA A 9 23.03 13.25 22.43
N ALA A 10 22.73 14.50 22.78
CA ALA A 10 21.47 15.15 22.41
C ALA A 10 21.38 15.41 20.90
N LEU A 11 22.49 15.72 20.23
CA LEU A 11 22.56 15.91 18.78
C LEU A 11 22.46 14.58 18.01
N LEU A 12 23.01 13.49 18.56
CA LEU A 12 22.86 12.15 17.97
C LEU A 12 21.43 11.62 18.14
N LEU A 13 20.75 11.97 19.24
CA LEU A 13 19.37 11.54 19.49
C LEU A 13 18.37 12.24 18.55
N SER A 14 18.62 13.48 18.15
CA SER A 14 17.76 14.21 17.20
C SER A 14 17.93 13.76 15.74
N LEU A 15 19.09 13.21 15.36
CA LEU A 15 19.28 12.61 14.02
C LEU A 15 18.52 11.28 13.84
N ALA A 16 18.31 10.51 14.91
CA ALA A 16 17.63 9.22 14.83
C ALA A 16 16.12 9.36 14.54
N VAL A 17 15.48 10.48 14.93
CA VAL A 17 14.03 10.68 14.75
C VAL A 17 13.67 11.11 13.32
N ALA A 18 14.61 11.71 12.59
CA ALA A 18 14.38 12.18 11.21
C ALA A 18 14.52 11.08 10.15
N ALA A 19 15.19 9.96 10.46
CA ALA A 19 15.41 8.86 9.52
C ALA A 19 14.20 7.92 9.38
N ASN A 20 13.23 7.98 10.30
CA ASN A 20 12.11 7.03 10.36
C ASN A 20 10.78 7.60 9.86
N SER A 21 10.77 8.81 9.29
CA SER A 21 9.56 9.48 8.78
C SER A 21 9.43 9.41 7.25
N GLN A 22 9.90 8.33 6.61
CA GLN A 22 9.45 8.03 5.25
C GLN A 22 8.08 7.37 5.34
N THR A 23 7.02 8.19 5.38
CA THR A 23 5.68 7.72 5.02
C THR A 23 5.78 7.03 3.67
N PRO A 24 5.44 5.74 3.52
CA PRO A 24 5.44 5.10 2.22
C PRO A 24 4.53 5.90 1.30
N ALA A 25 5.11 6.52 0.26
CA ALA A 25 4.31 7.14 -0.77
C ALA A 25 3.36 6.07 -1.30
N ALA A 26 2.06 6.38 -1.36
CA ALA A 26 1.07 5.47 -1.90
C ALA A 26 1.57 4.98 -3.28
N PRO A 27 1.59 3.67 -3.57
CA PRO A 27 2.10 3.17 -4.83
C PRO A 27 1.33 3.81 -5.98
N THR A 28 2.02 4.59 -6.81
CA THR A 28 1.45 5.15 -8.03
C THR A 28 1.32 4.02 -9.05
N THR A 29 0.10 3.57 -9.32
CA THR A 29 -0.17 2.49 -10.25
C THR A 29 -0.12 2.99 -11.69
N HIS A 30 1.08 3.00 -12.28
CA HIS A 30 1.27 3.14 -13.73
C HIS A 30 0.98 1.82 -14.45
N LEU A 31 -0.28 1.41 -14.49
CA LEU A 31 -0.69 0.23 -15.27
C LEU A 31 -0.80 0.60 -16.74
N LYS A 32 -0.19 -0.22 -17.62
CA LYS A 32 -0.35 -0.13 -19.08
C LYS A 32 -0.92 -1.43 -19.64
N VAL A 33 -1.47 -1.35 -20.84
CA VAL A 33 -1.95 -2.54 -21.57
C VAL A 33 -0.81 -3.54 -21.74
N GLY A 34 -1.09 -4.81 -21.46
CA GLY A 34 -0.12 -5.90 -21.51
C GLY A 34 0.60 -6.17 -20.19
N ASP A 35 0.53 -5.26 -19.20
CA ASP A 35 1.06 -5.54 -17.88
C ASP A 35 0.26 -6.66 -17.19
N ALA A 36 0.97 -7.49 -16.43
CA ALA A 36 0.32 -8.42 -15.54
C ALA A 36 -0.49 -7.64 -14.49
N ALA A 37 -1.79 -7.96 -14.38
CA ALA A 37 -2.64 -7.38 -13.36
C ALA A 37 -2.07 -7.69 -11.96
N PRO A 38 -1.92 -6.69 -11.07
CA PRO A 38 -1.50 -6.92 -9.68
C PRO A 38 -2.48 -7.86 -8.99
N ASP A 39 -1.92 -8.82 -8.25
CA ASP A 39 -2.72 -9.77 -7.49
C ASP A 39 -3.30 -9.09 -6.25
N PHE A 40 -4.53 -9.47 -5.90
CA PHE A 40 -5.22 -8.98 -4.72
C PHE A 40 -6.21 -10.03 -4.22
N GLU A 41 -6.57 -9.91 -2.94
CA GLU A 41 -7.60 -10.73 -2.32
C GLU A 41 -8.64 -9.82 -1.66
N LEU A 42 -9.91 -10.07 -1.96
CA LEU A 42 -11.05 -9.34 -1.39
C LEU A 42 -12.01 -10.32 -0.72
N THR A 43 -12.80 -9.81 0.21
CA THR A 43 -13.94 -10.55 0.76
C THR A 43 -15.17 -10.29 -0.11
N ASP A 44 -15.86 -11.33 -0.56
CA ASP A 44 -17.12 -11.21 -1.31
C ASP A 44 -18.32 -10.89 -0.39
N THR A 45 -19.51 -10.73 -0.98
CA THR A 45 -20.75 -10.39 -0.26
C THR A 45 -21.24 -11.48 0.70
N THR A 46 -20.68 -12.68 0.62
CA THR A 46 -21.00 -13.83 1.48
C THR A 46 -19.91 -14.14 2.50
N GLY A 47 -18.80 -13.37 2.51
CA GLY A 47 -17.68 -13.53 3.42
C GLY A 47 -16.54 -14.40 2.90
N ASN A 48 -16.61 -14.93 1.68
CA ASN A 48 -15.53 -15.75 1.14
C ASN A 48 -14.36 -14.87 0.68
N LYS A 49 -13.15 -15.41 0.78
CA LYS A 49 -11.97 -14.79 0.16
C LYS A 49 -11.93 -15.13 -1.33
N VAL A 50 -11.77 -14.09 -2.14
CA VAL A 50 -11.63 -14.20 -3.59
C VAL A 50 -10.33 -13.54 -3.99
N LYS A 51 -9.45 -14.33 -4.60
CA LYS A 51 -8.15 -13.89 -5.07
C LYS A 51 -8.12 -13.79 -6.60
N LEU A 52 -7.54 -12.71 -7.15
CA LEU A 52 -7.49 -12.51 -8.60
C LEU A 52 -6.75 -13.67 -9.30
N SER A 53 -5.65 -14.14 -8.72
CA SER A 53 -4.87 -15.26 -9.26
C SER A 53 -5.69 -16.53 -9.50
N ASP A 54 -6.73 -16.78 -8.72
CA ASP A 54 -7.51 -18.03 -8.78
C ASP A 54 -8.42 -18.09 -10.02
N LEU A 55 -8.68 -16.94 -10.62
CA LEU A 55 -9.47 -16.78 -11.84
C LEU A 55 -8.62 -16.83 -13.12
N LYS A 56 -7.29 -16.71 -12.99
CA LYS A 56 -6.36 -16.66 -14.12
C LYS A 56 -6.45 -17.95 -14.95
N GLY A 57 -6.62 -17.79 -16.27
CA GLY A 57 -6.71 -18.92 -17.22
C GLY A 57 -8.03 -19.68 -17.21
N LYS A 58 -8.98 -19.33 -16.33
CA LYS A 58 -10.30 -19.99 -16.26
C LYS A 58 -11.37 -19.24 -17.07
N LYS A 59 -11.30 -17.91 -17.07
CA LYS A 59 -12.24 -17.02 -17.77
C LYS A 59 -11.66 -15.61 -17.90
N ASN A 60 -12.26 -14.80 -18.76
CA ASN A 60 -11.97 -13.37 -18.83
C ASN A 60 -12.51 -12.67 -17.57
N VAL A 61 -11.77 -11.67 -17.08
CA VAL A 61 -12.11 -10.92 -15.87
C VAL A 61 -12.15 -9.44 -16.21
N VAL A 62 -13.22 -8.75 -15.78
CA VAL A 62 -13.37 -7.30 -15.86
C VAL A 62 -13.37 -6.76 -14.44
N LEU A 63 -12.57 -5.73 -14.17
CA LEU A 63 -12.48 -5.08 -12.88
C LEU A 63 -13.10 -3.68 -12.95
N ALA A 64 -14.04 -3.40 -12.05
CA ALA A 64 -14.69 -2.11 -11.92
C ALA A 64 -14.53 -1.60 -10.49
N PHE A 65 -14.19 -0.32 -10.35
CA PHE A 65 -14.11 0.37 -9.06
C PHE A 65 -15.23 1.40 -9.01
N TYR A 66 -16.03 1.35 -7.95
CA TYR A 66 -17.09 2.32 -7.68
C TYR A 66 -16.93 2.82 -6.24
N VAL A 67 -17.27 4.10 -6.00
CA VAL A 67 -16.95 4.79 -4.74
C VAL A 67 -17.77 4.23 -3.58
N LEU A 68 -19.07 4.10 -3.78
CA LEU A 68 -20.03 3.64 -2.77
C LEU A 68 -21.07 2.74 -3.42
N ALA A 69 -21.55 1.75 -2.68
CA ALA A 69 -22.72 0.96 -3.07
C ALA A 69 -24.00 1.82 -2.96
N PHE A 70 -25.01 1.49 -3.77
CA PHE A 70 -26.35 2.10 -3.74
C PHE A 70 -26.40 3.61 -4.01
N THR A 71 -25.51 4.11 -4.86
CA THR A 71 -25.52 5.51 -5.33
C THR A 71 -25.87 5.59 -6.83
N GLY A 72 -26.26 6.78 -7.29
CA GLY A 72 -26.76 6.99 -8.65
C GLY A 72 -25.72 6.87 -9.77
N GLY A 73 -24.43 6.92 -9.44
CA GLY A 73 -23.35 6.95 -10.44
C GLY A 73 -23.19 8.30 -11.11
#